data_AF-A0A953RK64-F1
#
_entry.id   AF-A0A953RK64-F1
#
_cell.length_a   1.000
_cell.length_b   1.000
_cell.length_c   1.000
_cell.angle_alpha   90.00
_cell.angle_beta   90.00
_cell.angle_gamma   90.00
#
_symmetry.space_group_name_H-M   'P 1'
#
loop_
_entity.id
_entity.type
_entity.pdbx_description
1 polymer ?
#
loop_
_entity_poly.entity_id
_entity_poly.type
_entity_poly.pdbx_seq_one_letter_code
_entity_poly.pdbx_strand_id
1 'polypeptide(L)'
;MRLASIALISVTLTVLATVLLANVVLFFSPEIPGSGGPYYAFIQGTPGTLVFHTDEWAAIPFERSTSCVPRDFNLLAFFDAPRAFDCALTVEGFEIWKQSPETDDGPIHVQSHGKGTVPIWFVPWATLQAAIADNYLTMEELERLPGLLKGTASYYKETTWPGEGKAGPPCKAVAGCPKSHTEISAHGSLPEGRAFQFQAEENDWTLRRIEIRFM
;
A
#
# COMPACT_ATOMS: atom_id res chain seq x y z
N MET A 1 61.23 -15.99 54.52
CA MET A 1 60.38 -14.85 54.12
C MET A 1 59.63 -15.24 52.86
N ARG A 2 58.32 -15.48 52.95
CA ARG A 2 57.46 -15.92 51.84
C ARG A 2 56.89 -14.70 51.12
N LEU A 3 57.10 -14.61 49.81
CA LEU A 3 56.47 -13.63 48.92
C LEU A 3 55.01 -14.06 48.67
N ALA A 4 54.05 -13.22 49.03
CA ALA A 4 52.63 -13.45 48.80
C ALA A 4 52.25 -12.89 47.42
N SER A 5 51.81 -13.75 46.51
CA SER A 5 51.26 -13.38 45.21
C SER A 5 49.83 -12.87 45.37
N ILE A 6 49.59 -11.61 45.01
CA ILE A 6 48.25 -11.03 44.93
C ILE A 6 47.70 -11.32 43.53
N ALA A 7 46.67 -12.18 43.46
CA ALA A 7 45.93 -12.41 42.22
C ALA A 7 44.88 -11.31 42.05
N LEU A 8 45.04 -10.44 41.05
CA LEU A 8 44.00 -9.51 40.60
C LEU A 8 42.95 -10.31 39.81
N ILE A 9 41.76 -10.48 40.39
CA ILE A 9 40.60 -10.99 39.68
C ILE A 9 39.97 -9.79 38.94
N SER A 10 40.22 -9.69 37.64
CA SER A 10 39.49 -8.74 36.78
C SER A 10 38.13 -9.32 36.47
N VAL A 11 37.08 -8.77 37.10
CA VAL A 11 35.69 -9.07 36.76
C VAL A 11 35.32 -8.21 35.54
N THR A 12 35.36 -8.81 34.35
CA THR A 12 34.80 -8.19 33.14
C THR A 12 33.28 -8.25 33.20
N LEU A 13 32.64 -7.09 33.39
CA LEU A 13 31.20 -6.92 33.34
C LEU A 13 30.75 -6.87 31.88
N THR A 14 30.29 -8.00 31.33
CA THR A 14 29.70 -8.04 29.99
C THR A 14 28.26 -7.52 30.07
N VAL A 15 28.04 -6.25 29.72
CA VAL A 15 26.69 -5.70 29.55
C VAL A 15 26.13 -6.29 28.25
N LEU A 16 25.29 -7.32 28.37
CA LEU A 16 24.51 -7.84 27.25
C LEU A 16 23.40 -6.81 26.96
N ALA A 17 23.64 -5.90 26.02
CA ALA A 17 22.60 -5.01 25.53
C ALA A 17 21.58 -5.84 24.74
N THR A 18 20.49 -6.24 25.40
CA THR A 18 19.30 -6.73 24.71
C THR A 18 18.71 -5.57 23.93
N VAL A 19 19.01 -5.51 22.63
CA VAL A 19 18.27 -4.66 21.70
C VAL A 19 16.86 -5.21 21.65
N LEU A 20 15.92 -4.57 22.35
CA LEU A 20 14.50 -4.81 22.09
C LEU A 20 14.25 -4.37 20.65
N LEU A 21 13.94 -5.32 19.76
CA LEU A 21 13.34 -5.03 18.47
C LEU A 21 11.91 -4.55 18.72
N ALA A 22 11.74 -3.28 19.06
CA ALA A 22 10.43 -2.67 19.10
C ALA A 22 10.05 -2.29 17.66
N ASN A 23 8.85 -2.68 17.23
CA ASN A 23 8.31 -2.21 15.95
C ASN A 23 8.20 -0.68 15.99
N VAL A 24 8.48 -0.04 14.86
CA VAL A 24 8.30 1.41 14.68
C VAL A 24 6.92 1.68 14.11
N VAL A 25 6.19 2.62 14.70
CA VAL A 25 4.88 3.06 14.19
C VAL A 25 5.06 4.46 13.61
N LEU A 26 4.73 4.62 12.33
CA LEU A 26 4.73 5.90 11.64
C LEU A 26 3.31 6.29 11.27
N PHE A 27 2.92 7.51 11.60
CA PHE A 27 1.62 8.06 11.21
C PHE A 27 1.75 8.84 9.91
N PHE A 28 0.73 8.74 9.06
CA PHE A 28 0.64 9.52 7.84
C PHE A 28 -0.73 10.21 7.77
N SER A 29 -0.74 11.40 7.20
CA SER A 29 -1.96 12.14 6.94
C SER A 29 -1.71 13.22 5.88
N PRO A 30 -2.77 13.81 5.30
CA PRO A 30 -2.61 14.92 4.35
C PRO A 30 -1.91 16.14 4.96
N GLU A 31 -1.93 16.28 6.30
CA GLU A 31 -1.29 17.36 7.05
C GLU A 31 0.20 17.11 7.34
N ILE A 32 0.72 15.91 7.07
CA ILE A 32 2.14 15.55 7.24
C ILE A 32 2.76 15.38 5.84
N PRO A 33 3.43 16.42 5.30
CA PRO A 33 4.02 16.36 3.96
C PRO A 33 5.01 15.21 3.82
N GLY A 34 4.97 14.53 2.67
CA GLY A 34 5.85 13.41 2.36
C GLY A 34 5.65 12.14 3.21
N SER A 35 4.58 12.06 4.01
CA SER A 35 4.22 10.83 4.73
C SER A 35 3.50 9.80 3.84
N GLY A 36 3.41 8.56 4.34
CA GLY A 36 2.79 7.41 3.67
C GLY A 36 3.66 6.85 2.54
N GLY A 37 3.21 5.77 1.89
CA GLY A 37 3.95 5.15 0.79
C GLY A 37 4.06 6.03 -0.48
N PRO A 38 5.13 5.85 -1.29
CA PRO A 38 5.36 6.64 -2.50
C PRO A 38 4.58 6.10 -3.70
N TYR A 39 3.28 5.89 -3.56
CA TYR A 39 2.40 5.45 -4.63
C TYR A 39 1.14 6.33 -4.67
N TYR A 40 0.47 6.37 -5.83
CA TYR A 40 -0.71 7.21 -6.04
C TYR A 40 -2.03 6.44 -5.89
N ALA A 41 -2.03 5.19 -6.36
CA ALA A 41 -3.21 4.37 -6.50
C ALA A 41 -2.90 2.90 -6.21
N PHE A 42 -3.91 2.17 -5.75
CA PHE A 42 -3.80 0.74 -5.49
C PHE A 42 -4.07 -0.05 -6.78
N ILE A 43 -3.07 -0.05 -7.67
CA ILE A 43 -3.02 -0.82 -8.92
C ILE A 43 -1.57 -1.15 -9.25
N GLN A 44 -1.29 -2.38 -9.70
CA GLN A 44 0.06 -2.82 -10.05
C GLN A 44 -0.01 -3.73 -11.30
N GLY A 45 1.06 -3.84 -12.11
CA GLY A 45 1.06 -4.61 -13.38
C GLY A 45 2.15 -5.68 -13.63
N THR A 46 2.69 -6.38 -12.63
CA THR A 46 3.49 -7.61 -12.86
C THR A 46 2.64 -8.89 -12.89
N PRO A 47 3.03 -9.98 -13.60
CA PRO A 47 2.28 -11.24 -13.57
C PRO A 47 1.98 -11.72 -12.13
N GLY A 48 0.68 -11.92 -11.83
CA GLY A 48 0.18 -12.16 -10.46
C GLY A 48 -0.21 -10.89 -9.71
N THR A 49 -0.74 -9.88 -10.42
CA THR A 49 -1.05 -8.58 -9.87
C THR A 49 -2.40 -8.44 -9.22
N LEU A 50 -2.42 -7.58 -8.20
CA LEU A 50 -3.64 -7.17 -7.53
C LEU A 50 -4.27 -6.01 -8.30
N VAL A 51 -5.19 -6.36 -9.21
CA VAL A 51 -6.21 -5.43 -9.69
C VAL A 51 -7.52 -5.84 -9.03
N PHE A 52 -8.16 -4.92 -8.30
CA PHE A 52 -9.45 -5.21 -7.70
C PHE A 52 -10.54 -5.16 -8.79
N HIS A 53 -10.90 -6.31 -9.35
CA HIS A 53 -11.95 -6.37 -10.37
C HIS A 53 -12.96 -7.51 -10.17
N THR A 54 -14.22 -7.24 -10.51
CA THR A 54 -15.22 -8.28 -10.84
C THR A 54 -15.08 -8.67 -12.31
N ASP A 55 -16.00 -9.46 -12.84
CA ASP A 55 -16.07 -9.72 -14.29
C ASP A 55 -16.48 -8.47 -15.08
N GLU A 56 -17.13 -7.50 -14.44
CA GLU A 56 -17.68 -6.31 -15.09
C GLU A 56 -16.83 -5.05 -14.87
N TRP A 57 -16.32 -4.84 -13.66
CA TRP A 57 -15.70 -3.58 -13.25
C TRP A 57 -14.40 -3.81 -12.51
N ALA A 58 -13.40 -2.99 -12.81
CA ALA A 58 -12.23 -2.79 -11.95
C ALA A 58 -12.41 -1.53 -11.11
N ALA A 59 -11.92 -1.57 -9.87
CA ALA A 59 -11.85 -0.44 -8.95
C ALA A 59 -10.38 -0.04 -8.72
N ILE A 60 -10.11 1.26 -8.78
CA ILE A 60 -8.78 1.85 -8.59
C ILE A 60 -8.90 2.91 -7.49
N PRO A 61 -8.62 2.55 -6.23
CA PRO A 61 -8.52 3.51 -5.13
C PRO A 61 -7.28 4.39 -5.29
N PHE A 62 -7.42 5.69 -5.06
CA PHE A 62 -6.31 6.64 -5.06
C PHE A 62 -6.06 7.15 -3.63
N GLU A 63 -4.90 6.82 -3.07
CA GLU A 63 -4.46 7.32 -1.75
C GLU A 63 -3.88 8.74 -1.83
N ARG A 64 -3.62 9.24 -3.05
CA ARG A 64 -3.17 10.63 -3.31
C ARG A 64 -4.06 11.32 -4.32
N SER A 65 -4.02 12.66 -4.36
CA SER A 65 -4.81 13.44 -5.33
C SER A 65 -4.53 13.02 -6.78
N THR A 66 -5.59 12.69 -7.52
CA THR A 66 -5.51 12.30 -8.94
C THR A 66 -4.95 13.41 -9.83
N SER A 67 -5.14 14.68 -9.45
CA SER A 67 -4.62 15.83 -10.19
C SER A 67 -3.11 16.02 -10.09
N CYS A 68 -2.46 15.36 -9.13
CA CYS A 68 -1.04 15.48 -8.87
C CYS A 68 -0.21 14.38 -9.54
N VAL A 69 -0.87 13.32 -10.02
CA VAL A 69 -0.19 12.20 -10.67
C VAL A 69 0.40 12.67 -12.01
N PRO A 70 1.70 12.46 -12.28
CA PRO A 70 2.30 12.82 -13.55
C PRO A 70 1.59 12.14 -14.71
N ARG A 71 1.31 12.89 -15.79
CA ARG A 71 0.52 12.37 -16.94
C ARG A 71 1.18 11.17 -17.61
N ASP A 72 2.50 11.07 -17.55
CA ASP A 72 3.36 10.06 -18.16
C ASP A 72 3.80 8.95 -17.20
N PHE A 73 3.39 9.01 -15.93
CA PHE A 73 3.74 7.96 -14.97
C PHE A 73 2.98 6.67 -15.29
N ASN A 74 3.70 5.54 -15.30
CA ASN A 74 3.10 4.22 -15.41
C ASN A 74 2.51 3.80 -14.06
N LEU A 75 1.19 3.89 -13.90
CA LEU A 75 0.48 3.49 -12.70
C LEU A 75 0.79 2.05 -12.28
N LEU A 76 1.08 1.17 -13.25
CA LEU A 76 1.39 -0.23 -12.99
C LEU A 76 2.75 -0.47 -12.34
N ALA A 77 3.65 0.53 -12.39
CA ALA A 77 4.92 0.51 -11.66
C ALA A 77 4.72 0.65 -10.14
N PHE A 78 3.52 1.06 -9.71
CA PHE A 78 3.08 1.26 -8.33
C PHE A 78 3.85 2.38 -7.60
N PHE A 79 5.17 2.26 -7.43
CA PHE A 79 6.01 3.23 -6.71
C PHE A 79 6.58 4.34 -7.63
N ASP A 80 6.57 5.59 -7.13
CA ASP A 80 7.15 6.78 -7.77
C ASP A 80 7.86 7.67 -6.73
N ALA A 81 8.96 7.18 -6.16
CA ALA A 81 9.79 7.98 -5.27
C ALA A 81 10.83 8.81 -6.06
N PRO A 82 11.06 10.09 -5.72
CA PRO A 82 10.44 10.84 -4.62
C PRO A 82 9.15 11.59 -5.01
N ARG A 83 8.75 11.62 -6.29
CA ARG A 83 7.71 12.52 -6.81
C ARG A 83 6.34 12.34 -6.13
N ALA A 84 5.95 11.11 -5.79
CA ALA A 84 4.68 10.84 -5.12
C ALA A 84 4.56 11.53 -3.75
N PHE A 85 5.67 11.76 -3.06
CA PHE A 85 5.69 12.43 -1.75
C PHE A 85 5.25 13.89 -1.83
N ASP A 86 5.35 14.53 -3.00
CA ASP A 86 4.89 15.91 -3.22
C ASP A 86 3.36 15.99 -3.38
N CYS A 87 2.68 14.86 -3.54
CA CYS A 87 1.24 14.82 -3.73
C CYS A 87 0.50 14.61 -2.40
N ALA A 88 -0.46 15.47 -2.10
CA ALA A 88 -1.27 15.34 -0.89
C ALA A 88 -2.02 14.00 -0.85
N LEU A 89 -1.98 13.35 0.32
CA LEU A 89 -2.77 12.16 0.62
C LEU A 89 -4.26 12.50 0.65
N THR A 90 -5.10 11.50 0.38
CA THR A 90 -6.57 11.53 0.53
C THR A 90 -7.03 10.68 1.73
N VAL A 91 -6.09 9.93 2.30
CA VAL A 91 -6.22 9.04 3.46
C VAL A 91 -5.31 9.50 4.59
N GLU A 92 -5.59 9.05 5.80
CA GLU A 92 -4.70 9.13 6.95
C GLU A 92 -4.68 7.78 7.68
N GLY A 93 -3.67 7.56 8.52
CA GLY A 93 -3.49 6.25 9.14
C GLY A 93 -2.11 6.06 9.75
N PHE A 94 -1.69 4.80 9.81
CA PHE A 94 -0.37 4.43 10.30
C PHE A 94 0.19 3.20 9.60
N GLU A 95 1.51 3.11 9.65
CA GLU A 95 2.32 2.00 9.19
C GLU A 95 3.08 1.43 10.38
N ILE A 96 3.14 0.10 10.46
CA ILE A 96 4.00 -0.60 11.41
C ILE A 96 5.18 -1.18 10.64
N TRP A 97 6.37 -0.77 11.04
CA TRP A 97 7.64 -1.21 10.51
C TRP A 97 8.31 -2.13 11.51
N LYS A 98 9.06 -3.11 11.02
CA LYS A 98 9.79 -4.02 11.89
C LYS A 98 11.00 -3.31 12.51
N GLN A 99 11.69 -2.52 11.69
CA GLN A 99 12.85 -1.73 12.08
C GLN A 99 12.64 -0.27 11.69
N SER A 100 12.60 0.06 10.40
CA SER A 100 12.36 1.42 9.90
C SER A 100 12.25 1.45 8.36
N PRO A 101 11.74 2.54 7.76
CA PRO A 101 11.73 2.72 6.30
C PRO A 101 13.12 2.74 5.65
N GLU A 102 14.17 3.08 6.39
CA GLU A 102 15.55 3.05 5.89
C GLU A 102 16.17 1.65 5.89
N THR A 103 15.52 0.68 6.55
CA THR A 103 16.06 -0.67 6.77
C THR A 103 15.20 -1.77 6.15
N ASP A 104 13.87 -1.63 6.18
CA ASP A 104 12.93 -2.62 5.66
C ASP A 104 12.46 -2.22 4.24
N ASP A 105 12.16 -3.22 3.39
CA ASP A 105 11.62 -2.98 2.04
C ASP A 105 10.17 -2.45 2.06
N GLY A 106 9.47 -2.61 3.19
CA GLY A 106 8.11 -2.14 3.39
C GLY A 106 7.60 -2.38 4.83
N PRO A 107 6.45 -1.80 5.18
CA PRO A 107 5.83 -2.02 6.48
C PRO A 107 5.24 -3.42 6.58
N ILE A 108 5.20 -3.97 7.80
CA ILE A 108 4.56 -5.27 8.09
C ILE A 108 3.04 -5.14 8.22
N HIS A 109 2.53 -3.92 8.41
CA HIS A 109 1.11 -3.63 8.52
C HIS A 109 0.84 -2.16 8.18
N VAL A 110 -0.25 -1.90 7.48
CA VAL A 110 -0.74 -0.57 7.15
C VAL A 110 -2.23 -0.53 7.45
N GLN A 111 -2.68 0.54 8.10
CA GLN A 111 -4.09 0.85 8.22
C GLN A 111 -4.33 2.28 7.74
N SER A 112 -5.20 2.43 6.75
CA SER A 112 -5.60 3.72 6.19
C SER A 112 -7.12 3.89 6.29
N HIS A 113 -7.55 5.14 6.52
CA HIS A 113 -8.95 5.54 6.40
C HIS A 113 -9.07 6.87 5.68
N GLY A 114 -10.16 7.03 4.94
CA GLY A 114 -10.43 8.25 4.17
C GLY A 114 -10.99 9.37 5.03
N LYS A 115 -10.69 10.63 4.64
CA LYS A 115 -11.28 11.84 5.26
C LYS A 115 -12.56 12.31 4.57
N GLY A 116 -13.23 11.41 3.86
CA GLY A 116 -14.49 11.66 3.15
C GLY A 116 -14.36 12.08 1.68
N THR A 117 -13.14 12.11 1.13
CA THR A 117 -12.90 12.51 -0.27
C THR A 117 -11.87 11.62 -0.96
N VAL A 118 -11.91 10.30 -0.73
CA VAL A 118 -10.98 9.35 -1.37
C VAL A 118 -11.46 9.06 -2.80
N PRO A 119 -10.70 9.37 -3.86
CA PRO A 119 -11.09 9.03 -5.22
C PRO A 119 -11.04 7.51 -5.41
N ILE A 120 -12.12 6.94 -5.95
CA ILE A 120 -12.15 5.55 -6.41
C ILE A 120 -12.70 5.56 -7.82
N TRP A 121 -11.85 5.21 -8.77
CA TRP A 121 -12.24 5.18 -10.17
C TRP A 121 -12.65 3.77 -10.56
N PHE A 122 -13.72 3.65 -11.34
CA PHE A 122 -14.22 2.39 -11.85
C PHE A 122 -14.13 2.35 -13.36
N VAL A 123 -13.60 1.27 -13.91
CA VAL A 123 -13.45 1.07 -15.36
C VAL A 123 -14.03 -0.29 -15.72
N PRO A 124 -14.73 -0.45 -16.86
CA PRO A 124 -15.14 -1.77 -17.31
C PRO A 124 -13.93 -2.70 -17.37
N TRP A 125 -14.00 -3.87 -16.73
CA TRP A 125 -12.83 -4.73 -16.55
C TRP A 125 -12.20 -5.11 -17.89
N ALA A 126 -13.00 -5.51 -18.88
CA ALA A 126 -12.51 -5.83 -20.22
C ALA A 126 -11.76 -4.66 -20.89
N THR A 127 -12.17 -3.42 -20.61
CA THR A 127 -11.50 -2.22 -21.14
C THR A 127 -10.15 -2.01 -20.46
N LEU A 128 -10.10 -2.08 -19.13
CA LEU A 128 -8.85 -1.96 -18.39
C LEU A 128 -7.89 -3.10 -18.72
N GLN A 129 -8.37 -4.34 -18.76
CA GLN A 129 -7.58 -5.53 -19.09
C GLN A 129 -6.88 -5.41 -20.45
N ALA A 130 -7.57 -4.85 -21.45
CA ALA A 130 -6.99 -4.59 -22.75
C ALA A 130 -5.95 -3.47 -22.71
N ALA A 131 -6.23 -2.39 -21.97
CA ALA A 131 -5.31 -1.25 -21.82
C ALA A 131 -3.99 -1.65 -21.15
N ILE A 132 -4.04 -2.50 -20.12
CA ILE A 132 -2.86 -2.93 -19.37
C ILE A 132 -2.10 -4.10 -19.99
N ALA A 133 -2.48 -4.54 -21.19
CA ALA A 133 -1.92 -5.74 -21.82
C ALA A 133 -0.41 -5.61 -22.16
N ASP A 134 0.07 -4.39 -22.33
CA ASP A 134 1.49 -4.06 -22.55
C ASP A 134 2.26 -3.77 -21.24
N ASN A 135 1.61 -3.96 -20.08
CA ASN A 135 2.12 -3.60 -18.75
C ASN A 135 2.45 -2.11 -18.58
N TYR A 136 1.74 -1.25 -19.32
CA TYR A 136 1.87 0.20 -19.22
C TYR A 136 0.48 0.83 -19.13
N LEU A 137 0.23 1.62 -18.08
CA LEU A 137 -1.00 2.40 -17.94
C LEU A 137 -0.66 3.79 -17.43
N THR A 138 -0.82 4.79 -18.29
CA THR A 138 -0.64 6.18 -17.86
C THR A 138 -1.93 6.76 -17.29
N MET A 139 -1.82 7.83 -16.49
CA MET A 139 -3.02 8.59 -16.09
C MET A 139 -3.77 9.14 -17.30
N GLU A 140 -3.05 9.62 -18.30
CA GLU A 140 -3.66 10.16 -19.51
C GLU A 140 -4.46 9.11 -20.29
N GLU A 141 -3.96 7.88 -20.35
CA GLU A 141 -4.66 6.74 -20.93
C GLU A 141 -5.87 6.33 -20.09
N LEU A 142 -5.68 6.16 -18.77
CA LEU A 142 -6.75 5.79 -17.84
C LEU A 142 -7.93 6.75 -17.95
N GLU A 143 -7.67 8.07 -18.00
CA GLU A 143 -8.70 9.10 -18.12
C GLU A 143 -9.50 9.06 -19.42
N ARG A 144 -8.98 8.40 -20.46
CA ARG A 144 -9.62 8.26 -21.77
C ARG A 144 -10.30 6.92 -21.96
N LEU A 145 -10.18 5.98 -21.01
CA LEU A 145 -10.80 4.67 -21.15
C LEU A 145 -12.33 4.79 -21.24
N PRO A 146 -12.96 4.17 -22.26
CA PRO A 146 -14.41 4.14 -22.39
C PRO A 146 -15.08 3.58 -21.13
N GLY A 147 -16.10 4.28 -20.65
CA GLY A 147 -16.87 3.85 -19.48
C GLY A 147 -16.21 4.13 -18.13
N LEU A 148 -15.11 4.87 -18.07
CA LEU A 148 -14.53 5.34 -16.81
C LEU A 148 -15.56 6.13 -15.98
N LEU A 149 -15.75 5.71 -14.73
CA LEU A 149 -16.53 6.40 -13.71
C LEU A 149 -15.58 6.93 -12.63
N LYS A 150 -15.57 8.24 -12.41
CA LYS A 150 -14.71 8.90 -11.40
C LYS A 150 -15.47 9.11 -10.09
N GLY A 151 -15.51 8.09 -9.24
CA GLY A 151 -16.20 8.15 -7.95
C GLY A 151 -15.39 8.84 -6.85
N THR A 152 -16.09 9.29 -5.81
CA THR A 152 -15.51 9.80 -4.57
C THR A 152 -16.13 9.09 -3.37
N ALA A 153 -15.31 8.45 -2.55
CA ALA A 153 -15.72 7.74 -1.35
C ALA A 153 -15.82 8.68 -0.15
N SER A 154 -17.01 8.75 0.44
CA SER A 154 -17.26 9.43 1.73
C SER A 154 -16.82 8.59 2.92
N TYR A 155 -16.67 7.28 2.72
CA TYR A 155 -16.09 6.34 3.66
C TYR A 155 -15.08 5.47 2.93
N TYR A 156 -13.89 5.34 3.49
CA TYR A 156 -12.86 4.44 3.02
C TYR A 156 -12.13 3.88 4.23
N LYS A 157 -11.95 2.57 4.25
CA LYS A 157 -11.07 1.88 5.19
C LYS A 157 -10.31 0.83 4.43
N GLU A 158 -9.01 0.83 4.60
CA GLU A 158 -8.11 -0.18 4.09
C GLU A 158 -7.26 -0.73 5.24
N THR A 159 -6.97 -2.01 5.17
CA THR A 159 -5.98 -2.64 6.04
C THR A 159 -5.17 -3.62 5.21
N THR A 160 -3.86 -3.41 5.18
CA THR A 160 -2.93 -4.14 4.33
C THR A 160 -1.83 -4.73 5.18
N TRP A 161 -1.54 -6.00 4.95
CA TRP A 161 -0.36 -6.71 5.41
C TRP A 161 0.43 -7.06 4.16
N PRO A 162 1.41 -6.25 3.73
CA PRO A 162 2.09 -6.44 2.44
C PRO A 162 2.81 -7.79 2.25
N GLY A 163 3.02 -8.53 3.34
CA GLY A 163 3.78 -9.77 3.33
C GLY A 163 5.30 -9.56 3.40
N GLU A 164 5.75 -8.31 3.37
CA GLU A 164 7.16 -7.91 3.36
C GLU A 164 7.54 -7.26 4.70
N GLY A 165 8.57 -7.79 5.35
CA GLY A 165 9.07 -7.31 6.63
C GLY A 165 10.56 -7.62 6.83
N LYS A 166 11.26 -7.91 5.72
CA LYS A 166 12.69 -8.17 5.68
C LYS A 166 13.22 -7.80 4.30
N ALA A 167 14.32 -7.05 4.27
CA ALA A 167 15.26 -7.00 3.16
C ALA A 167 15.62 -8.42 2.70
N GLY A 168 15.13 -8.83 1.54
CA GLY A 168 15.37 -10.17 0.99
C GLY A 168 14.75 -10.39 -0.38
N PRO A 169 15.28 -11.33 -1.20
CA PRO A 169 14.76 -11.58 -2.54
C PRO A 169 13.26 -11.93 -2.52
N PRO A 170 12.51 -11.60 -3.58
CA PRO A 170 11.05 -11.69 -3.61
C PRO A 170 10.58 -13.04 -3.08
N CYS A 171 9.85 -13.00 -1.97
CA CYS A 171 9.48 -14.15 -1.15
C CYS A 171 8.47 -15.10 -1.83
N LYS A 172 8.27 -14.98 -3.16
CA LYS A 172 7.32 -15.79 -3.94
C LYS A 172 7.66 -17.29 -3.99
N ALA A 173 8.82 -17.73 -3.49
CA ALA A 173 9.29 -19.11 -3.65
C ALA A 173 9.76 -19.82 -2.36
N VAL A 174 9.64 -19.23 -1.17
CA VAL A 174 10.13 -19.84 0.08
C VAL A 174 8.98 -20.18 1.02
N ALA A 175 8.89 -21.45 1.43
CA ALA A 175 7.92 -21.88 2.44
C ALA A 175 8.14 -21.09 3.75
N GLY A 176 7.08 -20.45 4.26
CA GLY A 176 7.13 -19.64 5.48
C GLY A 176 7.22 -18.12 5.27
N CYS A 177 7.14 -17.63 4.02
CA CYS A 177 6.98 -16.20 3.76
C CYS A 177 5.64 -15.68 4.29
N PRO A 178 5.60 -14.47 4.88
CA PRO A 178 4.34 -13.85 5.26
C PRO A 178 3.49 -13.64 4.00
N LYS A 179 2.22 -14.05 4.07
CA LYS A 179 1.26 -13.89 2.98
C LYS A 179 0.80 -12.44 2.94
N SER A 180 0.62 -11.89 1.74
CA SER A 180 -0.09 -10.62 1.63
C SER A 180 -1.54 -10.80 2.06
N HIS A 181 -2.13 -9.77 2.64
CA HIS A 181 -3.55 -9.70 2.87
C HIS A 181 -3.98 -8.25 2.81
N THR A 182 -4.98 -7.93 1.99
CA THR A 182 -5.53 -6.58 1.89
C THR A 182 -7.04 -6.64 1.98
N GLU A 183 -7.61 -5.83 2.87
CA GLU A 183 -9.05 -5.61 2.99
C GLU A 183 -9.36 -4.14 2.69
N ILE A 184 -10.34 -3.91 1.81
CA ILE A 184 -10.86 -2.58 1.52
C ILE A 184 -12.37 -2.57 1.68
N SER A 185 -12.89 -1.54 2.33
CA SER A 185 -14.31 -1.23 2.42
C SER A 185 -14.53 0.25 2.16
N ALA A 186 -15.33 0.57 1.14
CA ALA A 186 -15.61 1.93 0.75
C ALA A 186 -17.04 2.12 0.25
N HIS A 187 -17.57 3.32 0.44
CA HIS A 187 -18.81 3.75 -0.20
C HIS A 187 -18.79 5.27 -0.43
N GLY A 188 -19.56 5.70 -1.42
CA GLY A 188 -19.65 7.11 -1.79
C GLY A 188 -20.54 7.33 -2.99
N SER A 189 -20.19 8.32 -3.81
CA SER A 189 -20.99 8.73 -4.95
C SER A 189 -20.19 8.94 -6.22
N LEU A 190 -20.88 8.79 -7.34
CA LEU A 190 -20.43 9.19 -8.67
C LEU A 190 -20.86 10.64 -8.96
N PRO A 191 -20.26 11.32 -9.96
CA PRO A 191 -20.57 12.72 -10.27
C PRO A 191 -22.05 12.96 -10.63
N GLU A 192 -22.73 11.98 -11.20
CA GLU A 192 -24.15 12.02 -11.53
C GLU A 192 -25.10 11.76 -10.33
N GLY A 193 -24.54 11.52 -9.13
CA GLY A 193 -25.30 11.34 -7.89
C GLY A 193 -25.65 9.89 -7.53
N ARG A 194 -25.42 8.92 -8.42
CA ARG A 194 -25.51 7.49 -8.10
C ARG A 194 -24.55 7.13 -6.98
N ALA A 195 -25.00 6.28 -6.06
CA ALA A 195 -24.14 5.79 -4.98
C ALA A 195 -23.33 4.57 -5.44
N PHE A 196 -22.20 4.31 -4.77
CA PHE A 196 -21.45 3.07 -4.95
C PHE A 196 -21.07 2.43 -3.62
N GLN A 197 -20.89 1.11 -3.65
CA GLN A 197 -20.23 0.33 -2.62
C GLN A 197 -19.10 -0.48 -3.25
N PHE A 198 -17.96 -0.51 -2.58
CA PHE A 198 -16.77 -1.26 -2.96
C PHE A 198 -16.26 -2.04 -1.75
N GLN A 199 -16.15 -3.35 -1.89
CA GLN A 199 -15.49 -4.21 -0.93
C GLN A 199 -14.49 -5.11 -1.66
N ALA A 200 -13.30 -5.27 -1.10
CA ALA A 200 -12.31 -6.21 -1.60
C ALA A 200 -11.60 -6.90 -0.44
N GLU A 201 -11.30 -8.19 -0.63
CA GLU A 201 -10.45 -8.99 0.24
C GLU A 201 -9.50 -9.76 -0.67
N GLU A 202 -8.22 -9.50 -0.53
CA GLU A 202 -7.14 -10.24 -1.16
C GLU A 202 -6.36 -11.01 -0.09
N ASN A 203 -5.95 -12.23 -0.41
CA ASN A 203 -5.09 -13.04 0.43
C ASN A 203 -4.13 -13.86 -0.44
N ASP A 204 -2.83 -13.65 -0.19
CA ASP A 204 -1.71 -14.28 -0.88
C ASP A 204 -1.75 -14.02 -2.39
N TRP A 205 -1.81 -12.74 -2.74
CA TRP A 205 -1.93 -12.14 -4.06
C TRP A 205 -3.14 -12.65 -4.87
N THR A 206 -4.13 -13.20 -4.17
CA THR A 206 -5.32 -13.79 -4.76
C THR A 206 -6.56 -13.07 -4.25
N LEU A 207 -7.33 -12.47 -5.15
CA LEU A 207 -8.60 -11.86 -4.82
C LEU A 207 -9.58 -12.94 -4.32
N ARG A 208 -9.96 -12.88 -3.04
CA ARG A 208 -10.86 -13.84 -2.37
C ARG A 208 -12.30 -13.37 -2.41
N ARG A 209 -12.49 -12.06 -2.26
CA ARG A 209 -13.81 -11.42 -2.32
C ARG A 209 -13.68 -10.10 -3.03
N ILE A 210 -14.65 -9.82 -3.88
CA ILE A 210 -14.82 -8.48 -4.42
C ILE A 210 -16.29 -8.23 -4.69
N GLU A 211 -16.72 -7.02 -4.35
CA GLU A 211 -18.05 -6.54 -4.62
C GLU A 211 -17.97 -5.08 -5.05
N ILE A 212 -18.54 -4.78 -6.22
CA ILE A 212 -18.71 -3.43 -6.72
C ILE A 212 -20.20 -3.28 -7.06
N ARG A 213 -20.89 -2.37 -6.38
CA ARG A 213 -22.31 -2.07 -6.65
C ARG A 213 -22.50 -0.60 -6.93
N PHE A 214 -23.37 -0.31 -7.88
CA PHE A 214 -23.89 1.03 -8.14
C PHE A 214 -25.38 1.06 -7.83
N MET A 215 -25.85 2.08 -7.11
CA MET A 215 -27.22 2.21 -6.61
C MET A 215 -27.84 3.54 -7.04
#